data_AF-A0A0F3GY22-F1
#
_entry.id   AF-A0A0F3GY22-F1
#
_cell.length_a   1.000
_cell.length_b   1.000
_cell.length_c   1.000
_cell.angle_alpha   90.00
_cell.angle_beta   90.00
_cell.angle_gamma   90.00
#
_symmetry.space_group_name_H-M   'P 1'
#
loop_
_entity.id
_entity.type
_entity.pdbx_description
1 polymer ?
#
loop_
_entity_poly.entity_id
_entity_poly.type
_entity_poly.pdbx_seq_one_letter_code
_entity_poly.pdbx_strand_id
1 'polypeptide(L)' 'MIEKTEKIWMDGKLVNWDDATVHVLTHTLHYGLGVFEGIRCYKTPKGPAIF' A
#
# COMPACT_ATOMS: atom_id res chain seq x y z
N MET A 1 -4.45 11.58 -8.01
CA MET A 1 -4.88 10.64 -6.94
C MET A 1 -4.92 9.23 -7.52
N ILE A 2 -4.70 8.21 -6.69
CA ILE A 2 -4.69 6.79 -7.08
C ILE A 2 -6.12 6.24 -7.14
N GLU A 3 -6.38 5.35 -8.09
CA GLU A 3 -7.64 4.59 -8.19
C GLU A 3 -7.71 3.51 -7.09
N LYS A 4 -8.87 3.34 -6.45
CA LYS A 4 -9.03 2.32 -5.40
C LYS A 4 -8.90 0.92 -6.01
N THR A 5 -8.13 0.06 -5.36
CA THR A 5 -8.14 -1.39 -5.62
C THR A 5 -9.15 -2.07 -4.69
N GLU A 6 -9.36 -3.38 -4.88
CA GLU A 6 -10.27 -4.16 -4.01
C GLU A 6 -9.70 -4.40 -2.61
N LYS A 7 -8.38 -4.60 -2.51
CA LYS A 7 -7.70 -5.03 -1.28
C LYS A 7 -6.39 -4.28 -1.05
N ILE A 8 -6.07 -4.06 0.22
CA ILE A 8 -4.76 -3.58 0.68
C ILE A 8 -4.18 -4.64 1.63
N TRP A 9 -2.87 -4.89 1.52
CA TRP A 9 -2.15 -5.70 2.50
C TRP A 9 -1.73 -4.84 3.68
N MET A 10 -2.18 -5.19 4.88
CA MET A 10 -1.92 -4.46 6.13
C MET A 10 -1.73 -5.47 7.26
N ASP A 11 -0.62 -5.37 7.97
CA ASP A 11 -0.29 -6.18 9.17
C ASP A 11 -0.51 -7.69 8.99
N GLY A 12 -0.05 -8.23 7.86
CA GLY A 12 -0.10 -9.67 7.59
C GLY A 12 -1.40 -10.17 6.94
N LYS A 13 -2.36 -9.29 6.62
CA LYS A 13 -3.67 -9.68 6.08
C LYS A 13 -4.10 -8.79 4.92
N LEU A 14 -4.95 -9.33 4.05
CA LEU A 14 -5.64 -8.54 3.02
C LEU A 14 -6.94 -7.98 3.59
N VAL A 15 -7.02 -6.66 3.73
CA VAL A 15 -8.22 -5.92 4.15
C VAL A 15 -8.88 -5.24 2.95
N ASN A 16 -10.16 -4.88 3.04
CA ASN A 16 -10.77 -4.05 1.99
C ASN A 16 -10.07 -2.68 1.96
N TRP A 17 -10.04 -2.05 0.80
CA TRP A 17 -9.43 -0.71 0.66
C TRP A 17 -9.92 0.28 1.70
N ASP A 18 -11.23 0.35 1.93
CA ASP A 18 -11.84 1.31 2.84
C ASP A 18 -11.62 0.97 4.34
N ASP A 19 -11.19 -0.25 4.65
CA ASP A 19 -10.88 -0.69 6.01
C ASP A 19 -9.41 -0.40 6.38
N ALA A 20 -8.55 -0.10 5.41
CA ALA A 20 -7.13 0.19 5.61
C ALA A 20 -6.90 1.60 6.19
N THR A 21 -7.37 1.81 7.41
CA THR A 21 -7.33 3.09 8.12
C THR A 21 -6.37 3.06 9.31
N VAL A 22 -5.89 4.23 9.71
CA VAL A 22 -5.12 4.42 10.95
C VAL A 22 -5.76 5.54 11.78
N HIS A 23 -5.55 5.53 13.10
CA HIS A 23 -6.07 6.60 13.95
C HIS A 23 -5.41 7.95 13.63
N VAL A 24 -6.15 9.04 13.79
CA VAL A 24 -5.66 10.40 13.47
C VAL A 24 -4.41 10.79 14.28
N LEU A 25 -4.19 10.18 15.45
CA LEU A 25 -3.00 10.40 16.31
C LEU A 25 -1.81 9.48 15.98
N THR A 26 -1.78 8.87 14.79
CA THR A 26 -0.66 8.01 14.38
C THR A 26 0.65 8.79 14.32
N HIS A 27 1.67 8.33 15.04
CA HIS A 27 2.93 9.06 15.20
C HIS A 27 3.59 9.47 13.86
N THR A 28 3.68 8.55 12.89
CA THR A 28 4.26 8.83 11.56
C THR A 28 3.53 9.95 10.82
N LEU A 29 2.22 10.12 11.04
CA LEU A 29 1.43 11.19 10.44
C LEU A 29 1.80 12.57 11.00
N HIS A 30 2.14 12.66 12.28
CA HIS A 30 2.45 13.93 12.96
C HIS A 30 3.93 14.28 12.95
N TYR A 31 4.80 13.27 12.99
CA TYR A 31 6.24 13.45 13.21
C TYR A 31 7.11 12.93 12.05
N GLY A 32 6.51 12.41 10.97
CA GLY A 32 7.22 12.05 9.75
C GLY A 32 8.17 10.85 9.86
N LEU A 33 8.27 10.20 11.02
CA LEU A 33 9.13 9.04 11.23
C LEU A 33 8.47 7.79 10.64
N GLY A 34 8.85 7.45 9.41
CA GLY A 34 8.42 6.27 8.67
C GLY A 34 9.24 6.08 7.41
N VAL A 35 9.19 4.87 6.84
CA VAL A 35 9.85 4.54 5.58
C VAL A 35 8.83 3.92 4.63
N PHE A 36 8.99 4.15 3.33
CA PHE A 36 8.18 3.53 2.29
C PHE A 36 9.06 3.23 1.08
N GLU A 37 8.63 2.29 0.26
CA GLU A 37 9.30 1.92 -0.98
C GLU A 37 8.34 2.08 -2.17
N GLY A 38 8.92 2.33 -3.33
CA GLY A 38 8.18 2.43 -4.60
C GLY A 38 8.54 1.27 -5.51
N ILE A 39 7.56 0.43 -5.85
CA ILE A 39 7.75 -0.75 -6.68
C ILE A 39 6.93 -0.61 -7.96
N ARG A 40 7.44 -1.09 -9.10
CA ARG A 40 6.66 -1.14 -10.34
C ARG A 40 6.47 -2.56 -10.85
N CYS A 41 5.26 -2.85 -11.28
CA CYS A 41 4.91 -4.09 -11.96
C CYS A 41 4.62 -3.82 -13.43
N TYR A 42 5.25 -4.58 -14.32
CA TYR A 42 5.07 -4.46 -15.77
C TYR A 42 4.57 -5.77 -16.37
N LYS A 43 3.76 -5.66 -17.42
CA LYS A 43 3.38 -6.80 -18.25
C LYS A 43 4.58 -7.25 -19.08
N THR A 44 4.94 -8.52 -18.99
CA THR A 44 5.99 -9.14 -19.82
C THR A 44 5.44 -10.35 -20.57
N PRO A 45 6.15 -10.89 -21.58
CA PRO A 45 5.73 -12.10 -22.28
C PRO A 45 5.60 -13.35 -21.38
N LYS A 46 6.27 -13.37 -20.21
CA LYS A 46 6.22 -14.48 -19.25
C LYS A 46 5.22 -14.25 -18.10
N GLY A 47 4.45 -13.17 -18.15
CA GLY A 47 3.55 -12.73 -17.08
C GLY A 47 3.98 -11.40 -16.44
N PRO A 48 3.22 -10.89 -15.47
CA PRO A 48 3.58 -9.68 -14.73
C PRO A 48 4.90 -9.88 -13.97
N ALA A 49 5.78 -8.89 -14.01
CA ALA A 49 7.07 -8.90 -13.30
C ALA A 49 7.28 -7.61 -12.53
N ILE A 50 7.91 -7.72 -11.36
CA ILE A 50 8.19 -6.64 -10.41
C ILE A 50 9.67 -6.24 -10.51
N PHE A 51 9.95 -4.93 -10.51
CA PHE A 51 11.29 -4.34 -10.49
C PHE A 51 11.34 -3.14 -9.53
#